data_AF-A0A1I4N9C3-F1
#
_entry.id   AF-A0A1I4N9C3-F1
#
_cell.length_a   1.000
_cell.length_b   1.000
_cell.length_c   1.000
_cell.angle_alpha   90.00
_cell.angle_beta   90.00
_cell.angle_gamma   90.00
#
_symmetry.space_group_name_H-M   'P 1'
#
loop_
_entity.id
_entity.type
_entity.pdbx_description
1 polymer ?
#
loop_
_entity_poly.entity_id
_entity_poly.type
_entity_poly.pdbx_seq_one_letter_code
_entity_poly.pdbx_strand_id
1 'polypeptide(L)' 'MMPDLGKYADTVLSAYAVSILLLIALVWWSIVAARKARRELDKVEGHRNG' A
#
# COMPACT_ATOMS: atom_id res chain seq x y z
N MET A 1 26.08 10.21 10.75
CA MET A 1 26.06 11.65 10.44
C MET A 1 25.39 11.80 9.10
N MET A 2 24.22 12.44 9.03
CA MET A 2 23.59 12.77 7.75
C MET A 2 24.36 13.97 7.18
N PRO A 3 24.87 13.92 5.94
CA PRO A 3 25.54 15.06 5.33
C PRO A 3 24.62 16.28 5.35
N ASP A 4 25.18 17.49 5.50
CA ASP A 4 24.39 18.71 5.41
C ASP A 4 23.89 18.88 3.98
N LEU A 5 22.60 18.56 3.77
CA LEU A 5 21.96 18.63 2.46
C LEU A 5 21.62 20.07 2.08
N GLY A 6 21.68 21.04 3.01
CA GLY A 6 21.25 22.42 2.80
C GLY A 6 19.95 22.51 1.99
N LYS A 7 20.03 23.10 0.79
CA LYS A 7 18.93 23.28 -0.16
C LYS A 7 18.23 22.00 -0.66
N TYR A 8 18.81 20.82 -0.45
CA TYR A 8 18.22 19.55 -0.89
C TYR A 8 17.44 18.84 0.21
N ALA A 9 17.52 19.32 1.45
CA ALA A 9 16.83 18.70 2.59
C ALA A 9 15.31 18.62 2.33
N ASP A 10 14.71 19.72 1.87
CA ASP A 10 13.28 19.80 1.58
C ASP A 10 12.87 18.90 0.41
N THR A 11 13.69 18.85 -0.64
CA THR A 11 13.45 17.99 -1.81
C THR A 11 13.50 16.52 -1.43
N VAL A 12 14.51 16.12 -0.65
CA VAL A 12 14.69 14.73 -0.21
C VAL A 12 13.57 14.33 0.77
N LEU A 13 13.20 15.22 1.70
CA LEU A 13 12.09 14.98 2.62
C LEU A 13 10.76 14.82 1.87
N SER A 14 10.51 15.68 0.87
CA SER A 14 9.32 15.60 0.03
C SER A 14 9.30 14.31 -0.80
N ALA A 15 10.45 13.88 -1.34
CA ALA A 15 10.56 12.63 -2.09
C ALA A 15 10.22 11.41 -1.20
N TYR A 16 10.68 11.40 0.05
CA TYR A 16 10.29 10.36 1.01
C TYR A 16 8.80 10.42 1.35
N ALA A 17 8.24 11.61 1.60
CA ALA A 17 6.82 11.77 1.88
C ALA A 17 5.94 11.24 0.73
N VAL A 18 6.27 11.60 -0.51
CA VAL A 18 5.57 11.08 -1.70
C VAL A 18 5.73 9.57 -1.83
N SER A 19 6.94 9.05 -1.62
CA SER A 19 7.21 7.61 -1.69
C SER A 19 6.40 6.82 -0.66
N ILE A 20 6.33 7.31 0.58
CA ILE A 20 5.54 6.71 1.66
C ILE A 20 4.05 6.71 1.29
N LEU A 21 3.53 7.83 0.76
CA LEU A 21 2.14 7.91 0.31
C LEU A 21 1.83 6.89 -0.80
N LEU A 22 2.74 6.74 -1.77
CA LEU A 22 2.59 5.75 -2.83
C LEU A 22 2.58 4.32 -2.29
N LEU A 23 3.46 4.00 -1.33
CA LEU A 23 3.48 2.70 -0.68
C LEU A 23 2.19 2.42 0.10
N ILE A 24 1.69 3.40 0.85
CA ILE A 24 0.41 3.28 1.57
C ILE A 24 -0.73 3.03 0.58
N ALA A 25 -0.78 3.79 -0.52
CA ALA A 25 -1.80 3.61 -1.55
C ALA A 25 -1.74 2.20 -2.18
N LEU A 26 -0.53 1.72 -2.48
CA LEU A 26 -0.31 0.38 -3.03
C LEU A 26 -0.77 -0.72 -2.06
N VAL A 27 -0.39 -0.62 -0.78
CA VAL A 27 -0.79 -1.59 0.25
C VAL A 27 -2.31 -1.56 0.43
N TRP A 28 -2.91 -0.38 0.48
CA TRP A 28 -4.37 -0.23 0.59
C TRP A 28 -5.09 -0.91 -0.58
N TRP A 29 -4.62 -0.68 -1.81
CA TRP A 29 -5.16 -1.32 -2.99
C TRP A 29 -5.05 -2.84 -2.87
N SER A 30 -3.87 -3.36 -2.51
CA SER A 30 -3.64 -4.80 -2.34
C SER A 30 -4.62 -5.43 -1.35
N ILE A 31 -4.87 -4.77 -0.22
CA ILE A 31 -5.83 -5.23 0.79
C ILE A 31 -7.26 -5.26 0.23
N VAL A 32 -7.68 -4.20 -0.49
CA VAL A 32 -9.02 -4.16 -1.10
C VAL A 32 -9.20 -5.28 -2.13
N ALA A 33 -8.19 -5.52 -2.97
CA ALA A 33 -8.21 -6.59 -3.95
C ALA A 33 -8.28 -7.97 -3.28
N ALA A 34 -7.47 -8.21 -2.24
CA ALA A 34 -7.48 -9.46 -1.47
C ALA A 34 -8.84 -9.71 -0.81
N ARG A 35 -9.47 -8.67 -0.24
CA ARG A 35 -10.81 -8.77 0.35
C ARG A 35 -11.86 -9.13 -0.70
N LYS A 36 -11.77 -8.57 -1.91
CA LYS A 36 -12.65 -8.95 -3.02
C LYS A 36 -12.45 -10.41 -3.42
N ALA A 37 -11.21 -10.85 -3.59
CA ALA A 37 -10.89 -12.23 -3.94
C ALA A 37 -11.42 -13.22 -2.90
N ARG A 38 -11.23 -12.93 -1.60
CA ARG A 38 -11.78 -13.75 -0.51
C ARG A 38 -13.30 -13.86 -0.58
N ARG A 39 -14.00 -12.75 -0.84
CA ARG A 39 -15.46 -12.76 -0.98
C ARG A 39 -15.94 -13.63 -2.14
N GLU A 40 -15.21 -13.63 -3.25
CA GLU A 40 -15.54 -14.52 -4.38
C GLU A 40 -15.27 -15.99 -4.02
N LEU A 41 -14.19 -16.30 -3.31
CA LEU A 41 -13.93 -17.65 -2.80
C LEU A 41 -15.00 -18.11 -1.81
N ASP A 42 -15.40 -17.26 -0.85
CA ASP A 42 -16.45 -17.57 0.13
C ASP A 42 -17.78 -17.91 -0.57
N LYS A 43 -18.11 -17.22 -1.68
CA LYS A 43 -19.30 -17.54 -2.48
C LYS A 43 -19.20 -18.91 -3.14
N VAL A 44 -18.04 -19.31 -3.65
CA VAL A 44 -17.87 -20.61 -4.33
C VAL A 44 -17.77 -21.76 -3.34
N GLU A 45 -17.02 -21.59 -2.25
CA GLU A 45 -16.83 -22.61 -1.20
C GLU A 45 -18.06 -22.80 -0.32
N GLY A 46 -18.82 -21.73 -0.04
CA GLY A 46 -20.05 -21.79 0.75
C GLY A 46 -21.16 -22.66 0.12
N HIS A 47 -21.11 -22.92 -1.19
CA HIS A 47 -22.03 -23.84 -1.87
C HIS A 47 -21.61 -25.31 -1.80
N ARG A 48 -20.39 -25.63 -1.36
CA ARG A 48 -19.84 -27.00 -1.41
C ARG A 48 -19.86 -27.74 -0.07
N ASN A 49 -20.09 -27.04 1.03
CA ASN A 49 -20.17 -27.58 2.40
C ASN A 49 -21.54 -27.36 3.07
N GLY A 50 -22.60 -27.11 2.29
CA GLY A 50 -23.99 -27.10 2.74
C GLY A 50 -24.73 -28.35 2.30
#